data_AF-A0A1H8NGY9-F1
#
_entry.id   AF-A0A1H8NGY9-F1
#
_cell.length_a   1.000
_cell.length_b   1.000
_cell.length_c   1.000
_cell.angle_alpha   90.00
_cell.angle_beta   90.00
_cell.angle_gamma   90.00
#
_symmetry.space_group_name_H-M   'P 1'
#
loop_
_entity.id
_entity.type
_entity.pdbx_description
1 polymer ?
#
loop_
_entity_poly.entity_id
_entity_poly.type
_entity_poly.pdbx_seq_one_letter_code
_entity_poly.pdbx_strand_id
1 'polypeptide(L)'
;MNCREAQNLIPLLWDAPPGKPERISLMQHISGCSYCTAEWEMWEESSRMIHDMKSEVSEERAEAVNARVMERIYLESPWLMPGDGRSAGKPGIFRRRISLWIACFLAVFLCSFLYYTMVQTPDNTTMAQSGIVPTGIAGSSEDWQSVYPVTSGGSQIIEPLVVSMGPTHPQYWMVLSMLGVGLSIFSLTRLNRYRRH
;
A
#
# COMPACT_ATOMS: atom_id res chain seq x y z
N MET A 1 4.89 6.84 -52.69
CA MET A 1 6.07 7.22 -51.90
C MET A 1 7.16 7.70 -52.80
N ASN A 2 8.09 8.48 -52.26
CA ASN A 2 9.32 8.88 -52.94
C ASN A 2 10.43 7.83 -52.77
N CYS A 3 11.41 7.78 -53.67
CA CYS A 3 12.52 6.81 -53.57
C CYS A 3 13.30 6.92 -52.25
N ARG A 4 13.48 8.15 -51.74
CA ARG A 4 14.16 8.37 -50.44
C ARG A 4 13.36 7.84 -49.25
N GLU A 5 12.03 7.92 -49.32
CA GLU A 5 11.16 7.31 -48.30
C GLU A 5 11.22 5.79 -48.39
N ALA A 6 11.19 5.23 -49.60
CA ALA A 6 11.33 3.80 -49.84
C ALA A 6 12.63 3.25 -49.23
N GLN A 7 13.77 3.88 -49.54
CA GLN A 7 15.10 3.55 -49.01
C GLN A 7 15.13 3.48 -47.49
N ASN A 8 14.57 4.49 -46.82
CA ASN A 8 14.53 4.51 -45.35
C ASN A 8 13.64 3.40 -44.77
N LEU A 9 12.58 3.02 -45.49
CA LEU A 9 11.62 2.01 -45.06
C LEU A 9 12.11 0.57 -45.30
N ILE A 10 12.99 0.33 -46.27
CA ILE A 10 13.49 -1.01 -46.60
C ILE A 10 14.05 -1.74 -45.35
N PRO A 11 14.99 -1.17 -44.56
CA PRO A 11 15.52 -1.85 -43.39
C PRO A 11 14.49 -2.04 -42.26
N LEU A 12 13.55 -1.09 -42.14
CA LEU A 12 12.54 -1.08 -41.07
C LEU A 12 11.41 -2.10 -41.31
N LEU A 13 11.10 -2.37 -42.58
CA LEU A 13 9.97 -3.20 -42.99
C LEU A 13 10.39 -4.59 -43.52
N TRP A 14 11.69 -4.92 -43.47
CA TRP A 14 12.22 -6.21 -43.88
C TRP A 14 11.53 -7.39 -43.17
N ASP A 15 11.48 -7.33 -41.83
CA ASP A 15 10.85 -8.36 -40.99
C ASP A 15 9.36 -8.09 -40.71
N ALA A 16 8.78 -7.04 -41.30
CA ALA A 16 7.40 -6.67 -41.01
C ALA A 16 6.40 -7.67 -41.63
N PRO A 17 5.26 -7.98 -40.99
CA PRO A 17 4.24 -8.84 -41.56
C PRO A 17 3.72 -8.33 -42.91
N PRO A 18 3.37 -9.23 -43.85
CA PRO A 18 2.94 -8.85 -45.20
C PRO A 18 1.64 -8.02 -45.24
N GLY A 19 0.84 -8.07 -44.17
CA GLY A 19 -0.41 -7.31 -44.05
C GLY A 19 -0.25 -5.85 -43.62
N LYS A 20 0.96 -5.37 -43.32
CA LYS A 20 1.16 -3.97 -42.92
C LYS A 20 0.98 -3.04 -44.13
N PRO A 21 0.15 -1.99 -44.06
CA PRO A 21 -0.14 -1.12 -45.21
C PRO A 21 1.12 -0.45 -45.77
N GLU A 22 2.05 -0.08 -44.89
CA GLU A 22 3.34 0.49 -45.28
C GLU A 22 4.17 -0.48 -46.14
N ARG A 23 4.17 -1.77 -45.80
CA ARG A 23 4.90 -2.81 -46.56
C ARG A 23 4.27 -3.02 -47.94
N ILE A 24 2.94 -3.04 -48.02
CA ILE A 24 2.23 -3.14 -49.31
C ILE A 24 2.59 -1.97 -50.22
N SER A 25 2.57 -0.75 -49.66
CA SER A 25 2.95 0.45 -50.42
C SER A 25 4.39 0.34 -50.92
N LEU A 26 5.33 -0.13 -50.09
CA LEU A 26 6.74 -0.30 -50.42
C LEU A 26 6.94 -1.27 -51.57
N MET A 27 6.30 -2.44 -51.51
CA MET A 27 6.37 -3.45 -52.57
C MET A 27 5.80 -2.91 -53.89
N GLN A 28 4.72 -2.13 -53.84
CA GLN A 28 4.18 -1.49 -55.03
C GLN A 28 5.18 -0.50 -55.65
N HIS A 29 5.88 0.29 -54.83
CA HIS A 29 6.93 1.20 -55.35
C HIS A 29 8.12 0.44 -55.93
N ILE A 30 8.58 -0.63 -55.26
CA ILE A 30 9.68 -1.49 -55.74
C ILE A 30 9.35 -2.12 -57.09
N SER A 31 8.09 -2.50 -57.33
CA SER A 31 7.67 -3.04 -58.63
C SER A 31 7.74 -2.04 -59.79
N GLY A 32 7.76 -0.73 -59.49
CA GLY A 32 7.76 0.34 -60.50
C GLY A 32 9.06 1.13 -60.62
N CYS A 33 10.05 0.89 -59.75
CA CYS A 33 11.28 1.68 -59.66
C CYS A 33 12.52 0.80 -59.68
N SER A 34 13.26 0.80 -60.79
CA SER A 34 14.45 -0.05 -60.99
C SER A 34 15.54 0.17 -59.94
N TYR A 35 15.72 1.41 -59.48
CA TYR A 35 16.71 1.74 -58.46
C TYR A 35 16.36 1.07 -57.11
N CYS A 36 15.10 1.17 -56.66
CA CYS A 36 14.67 0.54 -55.43
C CYS A 36 14.58 -0.99 -55.55
N THR A 37 14.34 -1.53 -56.76
CA THR A 37 14.46 -2.98 -57.01
C THR A 37 15.89 -3.46 -56.79
N ALA A 38 16.89 -2.76 -57.33
CA ALA A 38 18.29 -3.14 -57.16
C ALA A 38 18.73 -3.09 -55.69
N GLU A 39 18.30 -2.07 -54.95
CA GLU A 39 18.56 -2.02 -53.51
C GLU A 39 17.89 -3.18 -52.77
N TRP A 40 16.63 -3.49 -53.07
CA TRP A 40 15.93 -4.61 -52.46
C TRP A 40 16.63 -5.95 -52.73
N GLU A 41 17.09 -6.18 -53.96
CA GLU A 41 17.84 -7.38 -54.34
C GLU A 41 19.18 -7.49 -53.59
N MET A 42 19.91 -6.37 -53.43
CA MET A 42 21.12 -6.35 -52.59
C MET A 42 20.83 -6.73 -51.13
N TRP A 43 19.72 -6.24 -50.57
CA TRP A 43 19.29 -6.63 -49.22
C TRP A 43 18.99 -8.13 -49.13
N GLU A 44 18.26 -8.67 -50.10
CA GLU A 44 17.94 -10.10 -50.18
C GLU A 44 19.19 -10.97 -50.30
N GLU A 45 20.12 -10.57 -51.16
CA GLU A 45 21.39 -11.28 -51.33
C GLU A 45 22.23 -11.23 -50.05
N SER A 46 22.35 -10.07 -49.41
CA SER A 46 23.10 -9.93 -48.15
C SER A 46 22.49 -10.78 -47.04
N SER A 47 21.16 -10.81 -46.91
CA SER A 47 20.45 -11.63 -45.93
C SER A 47 20.67 -13.12 -46.19
N ARG A 48 20.71 -13.54 -47.46
CA ARG A 48 21.04 -14.92 -47.84
C ARG A 48 22.48 -15.26 -47.48
N MET A 49 23.45 -14.40 -47.79
CA MET A 49 24.86 -14.62 -47.42
C MET A 49 25.06 -14.75 -45.90
N ILE A 50 24.38 -13.91 -45.11
CA ILE A 50 24.42 -13.99 -43.64
C ILE A 50 23.84 -15.32 -43.15
N HIS A 51 22.74 -15.77 -43.75
CA HIS A 51 22.12 -17.04 -43.39
C HIS A 51 23.01 -18.23 -43.76
N ASP A 52 23.66 -18.19 -44.94
CA ASP A 52 24.57 -19.24 -45.39
C ASP A 52 25.85 -19.31 -44.54
N MET A 53 26.31 -18.17 -44.01
CA MET A 53 27.45 -18.10 -43.10
C MET A 53 27.11 -18.56 -41.67
N LYS A 54 25.82 -18.75 -41.34
CA LYS A 54 25.39 -19.17 -40.01
C LYS A 54 25.82 -20.62 -39.78
N SER A 55 26.89 -20.81 -39.02
CA SER A 55 27.27 -22.13 -38.51
C SER A 55 26.16 -22.69 -37.62
N GLU A 56 25.87 -23.98 -37.73
CA GLU A 56 24.99 -24.67 -36.80
C GLU A 56 25.53 -24.50 -35.37
N VAL A 57 24.76 -23.83 -34.53
CA VAL A 57 25.10 -23.64 -33.13
C VAL A 57 24.69 -24.91 -32.40
N SER A 58 25.66 -25.60 -31.79
CA SER A 58 25.37 -26.74 -30.90
C SER A 58 24.34 -26.34 -29.84
N GLU A 59 23.38 -27.23 -29.58
CA GLU A 59 22.31 -27.04 -28.60
C GLU A 59 22.89 -26.67 -27.21
N GLU A 60 24.00 -27.30 -26.82
CA GLU A 60 24.71 -27.00 -25.57
C GLU A 60 25.20 -25.54 -25.51
N ARG A 61 25.70 -25.00 -26.63
CA ARG A 61 26.12 -23.60 -26.72
C ARG A 61 24.92 -22.65 -26.69
N ALA A 62 23.80 -23.03 -27.31
CA ALA A 62 22.57 -22.25 -27.28
C ALA A 62 21.99 -22.18 -25.86
N GLU A 63 21.97 -23.30 -25.13
CA GLU A 63 21.57 -23.37 -23.73
C GLU A 63 22.48 -22.53 -22.83
N ALA A 64 23.80 -22.62 -23.01
CA ALA A 64 24.75 -21.82 -22.24
C ALA A 64 24.56 -20.31 -22.43
N VAL A 65 24.23 -19.87 -23.65
CA VAL A 65 23.91 -18.47 -23.93
C VAL A 65 22.56 -18.10 -23.32
N ASN A 66 21.54 -18.94 -23.46
CA ASN A 66 20.22 -18.71 -22.88
C ASN A 66 20.29 -18.57 -21.35
N ALA A 67 21.00 -19.47 -20.68
CA ALA A 67 21.20 -19.41 -19.23
C ALA A 67 21.86 -18.10 -18.79
N ARG A 68 22.90 -17.64 -19.50
CA ARG A 68 23.57 -16.36 -19.21
C ARG A 68 22.68 -15.15 -19.45
N VAL A 69 21.87 -15.18 -20.51
CA VAL A 69 20.90 -14.11 -20.81
C VAL A 69 19.83 -14.05 -19.73
N MET A 70 19.27 -15.19 -19.34
CA MET A 70 18.26 -15.28 -18.29
C MET A 70 18.83 -14.84 -16.93
N GLU A 71 20.05 -15.25 -16.58
CA GLU A 71 20.74 -14.78 -15.37
C GLU A 71 20.83 -13.25 -15.35
N ARG A 72 21.28 -12.64 -16.45
CA ARG A 72 21.37 -11.19 -16.56
C ARG A 72 20.00 -10.51 -16.47
N ILE A 73 18.98 -11.05 -17.14
CA ILE A 73 17.60 -10.53 -17.05
C ILE A 73 17.11 -10.58 -15.62
N TYR A 74 17.38 -11.66 -14.87
CA TYR A 74 16.97 -11.75 -13.47
C TYR A 74 17.74 -10.80 -12.55
N LEU A 75 19.00 -10.49 -12.86
CA LEU A 75 19.76 -9.48 -12.12
C LEU A 75 19.26 -8.05 -12.40
N GLU A 76 18.96 -7.73 -13.67
CA GLU A 76 18.47 -6.41 -14.08
C GLU A 76 16.99 -6.20 -13.73
N SER A 77 16.19 -7.26 -13.77
CA SER A 77 14.74 -7.25 -13.55
C SER A 77 14.29 -8.28 -12.52
N PRO A 78 14.55 -8.07 -11.23
CA PRO A 78 14.40 -9.12 -10.23
C PRO A 78 12.95 -9.50 -9.89
N TRP A 79 11.98 -8.71 -10.38
CA TRP A 79 10.56 -9.02 -10.26
C TRP A 79 10.09 -10.12 -11.23
N LEU A 80 10.94 -10.55 -12.18
CA LEU A 80 10.64 -11.64 -13.13
C LEU A 80 10.94 -13.05 -12.57
N MET A 81 11.54 -13.17 -11.39
CA MET A 81 11.90 -14.46 -10.81
C MET A 81 10.65 -15.30 -10.49
N PRO A 82 10.49 -16.51 -11.08
CA PRO A 82 9.37 -17.38 -10.78
C PRO A 82 9.50 -17.92 -9.34
N GLY A 83 8.50 -17.64 -8.50
CA GLY A 83 8.33 -18.36 -7.22
C GLY A 83 8.90 -17.69 -5.97
N ASP A 84 9.79 -16.71 -6.08
CA ASP A 84 10.26 -15.95 -4.92
C ASP A 84 9.86 -14.49 -5.09
N GLY A 85 8.70 -14.10 -4.55
CA GLY A 85 8.19 -12.72 -4.47
C GLY A 85 9.09 -11.77 -3.65
N ARG A 86 10.37 -12.12 -3.46
CA ARG A 86 11.42 -11.29 -2.88
C ARG A 86 11.89 -10.31 -3.94
N SER A 87 11.05 -9.29 -4.15
CA SER A 87 11.44 -8.00 -4.73
C SER A 87 12.89 -7.65 -4.37
N ALA A 88 13.71 -7.44 -5.38
CA ALA A 88 15.08 -6.99 -5.17
C ALA A 88 15.15 -5.61 -4.57
N GLY A 89 16.24 -5.40 -3.85
CA GLY A 89 16.65 -4.08 -3.39
C GLY A 89 16.13 -3.72 -2.00
N LYS A 90 16.73 -4.33 -0.97
CA LYS A 90 16.77 -3.83 0.42
C LYS A 90 15.41 -3.55 1.13
N PRO A 91 14.46 -4.50 1.23
CA PRO A 91 13.34 -4.38 2.16
C PRO A 91 13.72 -4.69 3.63
N GLY A 92 14.88 -5.29 3.90
CA GLY A 92 15.22 -5.79 5.24
C GLY A 92 15.33 -4.71 6.32
N ILE A 93 16.01 -3.60 6.03
CA ILE A 93 16.23 -2.52 7.02
C ILE A 93 14.93 -1.74 7.24
N PHE A 94 14.17 -1.47 6.17
CA PHE A 94 12.90 -0.76 6.25
C PHE A 94 11.82 -1.58 6.98
N ARG A 95 11.74 -2.90 6.70
CA ARG A 95 10.86 -3.82 7.43
C ARG A 95 11.21 -3.92 8.91
N ARG A 96 12.51 -3.95 9.26
CA ARG A 96 12.95 -3.93 10.67
C ARG A 96 12.56 -2.64 11.37
N ARG A 97 12.72 -1.48 10.73
CA ARG A 97 12.30 -0.18 11.29
C ARG A 97 10.79 -0.14 11.50
N ILE A 98 9.99 -0.55 10.52
CA ILE A 98 8.51 -0.59 10.66
C ILE A 98 8.08 -1.58 11.74
N SER A 99 8.70 -2.76 11.82
CA SER A 99 8.41 -3.74 12.88
C SER A 99 8.65 -3.14 14.26
N LEU A 100 9.73 -2.35 14.42
CA LEU A 100 10.04 -1.67 15.67
C LEU A 100 9.00 -0.61 16.03
N TRP A 101 8.51 0.17 15.05
CA TRP A 101 7.42 1.13 15.25
C TRP A 101 6.11 0.44 15.65
N ILE A 102 5.75 -0.65 14.97
CA ILE A 102 4.53 -1.43 15.29
C ILE A 102 4.64 -2.01 16.70
N ALA A 103 5.79 -2.59 17.06
CA ALA A 103 6.04 -3.13 18.39
C ALA A 103 5.96 -2.03 19.48
N CYS A 104 6.45 -0.83 19.19
CA CYS A 104 6.37 0.32 20.10
C CYS A 104 4.91 0.75 20.34
N PHE A 105 4.12 0.91 19.28
CA PHE A 105 2.70 1.26 19.42
C PHE A 105 1.88 0.16 20.11
N LEU A 106 2.20 -1.11 19.84
CA LEU A 106 1.56 -2.25 20.49
C LEU A 106 1.91 -2.31 21.98
N ALA A 107 3.15 -2.00 22.37
CA ALA A 107 3.57 -1.94 23.76
C ALA A 107 2.83 -0.83 24.53
N VAL A 108 2.71 0.37 23.96
CA VAL A 108 1.95 1.48 24.55
C VAL A 108 0.48 1.10 24.74
N PHE A 109 -0.11 0.42 23.74
CA PHE A 109 -1.47 -0.09 23.82
C PHE A 109 -1.64 -1.13 24.94
N LEU A 110 -0.72 -2.09 25.07
CA LEU A 110 -0.77 -3.10 26.13
C LEU A 110 -0.59 -2.49 27.52
N CYS A 111 0.34 -1.54 27.71
CA CYS A 111 0.52 -0.86 28.99
C CYS A 111 -0.73 -0.06 29.39
N SER A 112 -1.35 0.63 28.44
CA SER A 112 -2.64 1.30 28.64
C SER A 112 -3.76 0.33 29.02
N PHE A 113 -3.84 -0.79 28.31
CA PHE A 113 -4.86 -1.82 28.55
C PHE A 113 -4.70 -2.45 29.94
N LEU A 114 -3.48 -2.81 30.33
CA LEU A 114 -3.20 -3.39 31.65
C LEU A 114 -3.45 -2.39 32.79
N TYR A 115 -3.11 -1.11 32.58
CA TYR A 115 -3.45 -0.07 33.55
C TYR A 115 -4.97 0.02 33.76
N TYR A 116 -5.75 -0.02 32.67
CA TYR A 116 -7.21 0.00 32.75
C TYR A 116 -7.78 -1.23 33.48
N THR A 117 -7.29 -2.43 33.18
CA THR A 117 -7.83 -3.66 33.78
C THR A 117 -7.40 -3.89 35.23
N MET A 118 -6.26 -3.36 35.66
CA MET A 118 -5.72 -3.62 37.01
C MET A 118 -5.81 -2.43 37.97
N VAL A 119 -5.74 -1.19 37.49
CA VAL A 119 -5.74 0.01 38.36
C VAL A 119 -7.14 0.61 38.50
N GLN A 120 -8.06 0.32 37.58
CA GLN A 120 -9.43 0.80 37.67
C GLN A 120 -10.30 -0.16 38.50
N THR A 121 -9.99 -0.26 39.80
CA THR A 121 -10.98 -0.68 40.79
C THR A 121 -12.04 0.43 40.95
N PRO A 122 -13.33 0.09 41.11
CA PRO A 122 -14.42 1.07 41.10
C PRO A 122 -14.56 1.77 42.46
N ASP A 123 -13.49 2.38 42.99
CA ASP A 123 -13.55 3.07 44.29
C ASP A 123 -13.34 4.59 44.20
N ASN A 124 -13.14 5.14 43.00
CA ASN A 124 -12.96 6.59 42.81
C ASN A 124 -14.05 7.23 41.93
N THR A 125 -15.28 6.73 41.98
CA THR A 125 -16.43 7.61 41.80
C THR A 125 -16.62 8.37 43.11
N THR A 126 -15.73 9.32 43.40
CA THR A 126 -16.00 10.33 44.42
C THR A 126 -17.36 10.91 44.07
N MET A 127 -18.30 10.67 44.99
CA MET A 127 -19.71 11.03 44.87
C MET A 127 -19.84 12.35 44.12
N ALA A 128 -20.60 12.34 43.03
CA ALA A 128 -21.02 13.57 42.39
C ALA A 128 -21.69 14.42 43.48
N GLN A 129 -20.99 15.45 43.93
CA GLN A 129 -21.46 16.36 44.95
C GLN A 129 -22.67 17.07 44.37
N SER A 130 -23.85 16.55 44.71
CA SER A 130 -25.14 17.17 44.44
C SER A 130 -25.05 18.64 44.87
N GLY A 131 -25.23 19.55 43.92
CA GLY A 131 -25.26 20.99 44.14
C GLY A 131 -26.55 21.45 44.83
N ILE A 132 -26.94 20.77 45.90
CA ILE A 132 -28.05 21.20 46.76
C ILE A 132 -27.43 21.82 48.00
N VAL A 133 -27.37 23.16 47.99
CA VAL A 133 -27.09 23.94 49.20
C VAL A 133 -28.40 23.99 50.00
N PRO A 134 -28.42 23.59 51.28
CA PRO A 134 -29.63 23.69 52.09
C PRO A 134 -29.95 25.17 52.30
N THR A 135 -31.17 25.60 51.94
CA THR A 135 -31.66 26.93 52.29
C THR A 135 -31.95 26.94 53.79
N GLY A 136 -31.14 27.70 54.53
CA GLY A 136 -31.33 27.86 55.97
C GLY A 136 -32.66 28.52 56.27
N ILE A 137 -33.52 27.85 57.04
CA ILE A 137 -34.71 28.46 57.62
C ILE A 137 -34.25 29.38 58.75
N ALA A 138 -34.42 30.69 58.57
CA ALA A 138 -34.09 31.67 59.60
C ALA A 138 -35.12 31.56 60.75
N GLY A 139 -34.77 30.85 61.83
CA GLY A 139 -35.62 30.82 63.01
C GLY A 139 -35.35 29.76 64.09
N SER A 140 -34.43 28.81 63.90
CA SER A 140 -34.12 27.83 64.96
C SER A 140 -32.62 27.78 65.25
N SER A 141 -32.26 28.26 66.44
CA SER A 141 -30.96 28.07 67.05
C SER A 141 -30.86 26.64 67.56
N GLU A 142 -30.21 25.75 66.83
CA GLU A 142 -29.64 24.51 67.38
C GLU A 142 -28.69 23.84 66.39
N ASP A 143 -27.74 23.10 66.96
CA ASP A 143 -26.50 22.59 66.38
C ASP A 143 -26.64 21.85 65.03
N TRP A 144 -25.69 22.08 64.13
CA TRP A 144 -25.62 21.43 62.82
C TRP A 144 -25.17 19.96 62.97
N GLN A 145 -26.12 19.03 63.13
CA GLN A 145 -25.88 17.59 62.93
C GLN A 145 -26.42 17.15 61.57
N SER A 146 -25.52 16.78 60.66
CA SER A 146 -25.85 16.17 59.37
C SER A 146 -26.27 14.71 59.56
N VAL A 147 -27.57 14.47 59.68
CA VAL A 147 -28.15 13.11 59.66
C VAL A 147 -28.65 12.81 58.26
N TYR A 148 -28.03 11.84 57.60
CA TYR A 148 -28.54 11.27 56.35
C TYR A 148 -29.70 10.32 56.68
N PRO A 149 -30.93 10.51 56.15
CA PRO A 149 -31.99 9.54 56.36
C PRO A 149 -31.76 8.30 55.48
N VAL A 150 -31.60 7.16 56.16
CA VAL A 150 -31.69 5.82 55.59
C VAL A 150 -33.11 5.59 55.08
N THR A 151 -33.19 5.06 53.86
CA THR A 151 -34.39 4.69 53.11
C THR A 151 -35.41 3.91 53.94
N SER A 152 -36.62 4.45 54.09
CA SER A 152 -37.81 3.65 54.43
C SER A 152 -39.06 4.22 53.74
N GLY A 153 -39.65 3.34 52.93
CA GLY A 153 -41.00 3.31 52.36
C GLY A 153 -41.89 4.56 52.38
N GLY A 154 -42.27 4.99 51.16
CA GLY A 154 -43.61 5.50 50.88
C GLY A 154 -43.72 7.01 50.71
N SER A 155 -43.50 7.50 49.50
CA SER A 155 -44.28 8.57 48.87
C SER A 155 -43.66 8.91 47.52
N GLN A 156 -44.51 9.10 46.53
CA GLN A 156 -44.15 9.53 45.18
C GLN A 156 -43.41 10.87 45.20
N ILE A 157 -42.09 10.83 45.08
CA ILE A 157 -41.34 11.89 44.43
C ILE A 157 -40.54 11.17 43.35
N ILE A 158 -40.89 11.45 42.10
CA ILE A 158 -40.12 11.00 40.94
C ILE A 158 -38.76 11.65 41.09
N GLU A 159 -37.80 10.91 41.65
CA GLU A 159 -36.39 11.21 41.51
C GLU A 159 -36.12 11.21 40.00
N PRO A 160 -35.72 12.35 39.40
CA PRO A 160 -35.29 12.29 38.02
C PRO A 160 -34.10 11.34 38.00
N LEU A 161 -34.14 10.35 37.10
CA LEU A 161 -32.98 9.58 36.69
C LEU A 161 -31.95 10.60 36.18
N VAL A 162 -31.15 11.14 37.09
CA VAL A 162 -29.95 11.90 36.78
C VAL A 162 -28.96 10.89 36.24
N VAL A 163 -29.15 10.56 34.95
CA VAL A 163 -28.06 10.06 34.13
C VAL A 163 -27.01 11.15 34.20
N SER A 164 -25.97 10.90 34.98
CA SER A 164 -24.76 11.68 34.94
C SER A 164 -24.16 11.54 33.55
N MET A 165 -24.61 12.34 32.60
CA MET A 165 -23.80 12.75 31.46
C MET A 165 -22.80 13.82 31.95
N GLY A 166 -22.08 13.50 33.02
CA GLY A 166 -20.84 14.19 33.34
C GLY A 166 -19.79 13.70 32.35
N PRO A 167 -18.87 14.57 31.88
CA PRO A 167 -17.83 14.17 30.96
C PRO A 167 -16.81 13.33 31.74
N THR A 168 -17.14 12.07 32.02
CA THR A 168 -16.21 11.11 32.56
C THR A 168 -15.30 10.71 31.39
N HIS A 169 -14.10 11.27 31.37
CA HIS A 169 -13.11 11.01 30.32
C HIS A 169 -13.06 9.51 29.94
N PRO A 170 -13.14 9.21 28.63
CA PRO A 170 -11.95 8.67 27.97
C PRO A 170 -11.85 9.10 26.49
N GLN A 171 -12.12 10.36 26.15
CA GLN A 171 -12.01 10.82 24.75
C GLN A 171 -10.59 10.66 24.19
N TYR A 172 -9.56 10.94 24.99
CA TYR A 172 -8.16 10.81 24.55
C TYR A 172 -7.76 9.36 24.24
N TRP A 173 -8.36 8.37 24.93
CA TRP A 173 -8.10 6.96 24.68
C TRP A 173 -8.78 6.47 23.39
N MET A 174 -9.98 6.96 23.09
CA MET A 174 -10.65 6.71 21.80
C MET A 174 -9.90 7.38 20.65
N VAL A 175 -9.38 8.59 20.87
CA VAL A 175 -8.54 9.29 19.88
C VAL A 175 -7.22 8.54 19.67
N LEU A 176 -6.61 8.00 20.73
CA LEU A 176 -5.37 7.23 20.63
C LEU A 176 -5.56 5.91 19.86
N SER A 177 -6.65 5.19 20.11
CA SER A 177 -6.96 3.95 19.38
C SER A 177 -7.29 4.21 17.91
N MET A 178 -8.05 5.28 17.61
CA MET A 178 -8.30 5.73 16.24
C MET A 178 -7.01 6.14 15.53
N LEU A 179 -6.10 6.81 16.23
CA LEU A 179 -4.81 7.22 15.67
C LEU A 179 -3.93 5.99 15.38
N GLY A 180 -3.92 4.99 16.26
CA GLY A 180 -3.21 3.72 16.05
C GLY A 180 -3.74 2.95 14.83
N VAL A 181 -5.07 2.85 14.67
CA VAL A 181 -5.69 2.24 13.48
C VAL A 181 -5.44 3.06 12.22
N GLY A 182 -5.50 4.40 12.31
CA GLY A 182 -5.19 5.30 11.21
C GLY A 182 -3.76 5.14 10.71
N LEU A 183 -2.78 5.05 11.63
CA LEU A 183 -1.38 4.84 11.30
C LEU A 183 -1.12 3.44 10.72
N SER A 184 -1.83 2.40 11.16
CA SER A 184 -1.67 1.05 10.61
C SER A 184 -2.18 0.96 9.17
N ILE A 185 -3.34 1.55 8.88
CA ILE A 185 -3.91 1.63 7.53
C ILE A 185 -3.03 2.52 6.64
N PHE A 186 -2.54 3.65 7.14
CA PHE A 186 -1.63 4.53 6.40
C PHE A 186 -0.31 3.83 6.04
N SER A 187 0.24 3.05 6.98
CA SER A 187 1.44 2.23 6.74
C SER A 187 1.20 1.17 5.66
N LEU A 188 0.09 0.43 5.75
CA LEU A 188 -0.27 -0.60 4.78
C LEU A 188 -0.52 -0.03 3.37
N THR A 189 -1.23 1.10 3.27
CA THR A 189 -1.50 1.77 2.00
C THR A 189 -0.23 2.31 1.35
N ARG A 190 0.69 2.89 2.14
CA ARG A 190 2.02 3.29 1.65
C ARG A 190 2.82 2.10 1.14
N LEU A 191 2.87 1.00 1.90
CA LEU A 191 3.57 -0.24 1.49
C LEU A 191 3.00 -0.82 0.20
N ASN A 192 1.67 -0.81 0.04
CA ASN A 192 1.03 -1.33 -1.16
C ASN A 192 1.29 -0.43 -2.39
N ARG A 193 1.43 0.88 -2.19
CA ARG A 193 1.77 1.84 -3.25
C ARG A 193 3.22 1.67 -3.74
N TYR A 194 4.17 1.37 -2.85
CA TYR A 194 5.56 1.05 -3.23
C TYR A 194 5.73 -0.32 -3.89
N ARG A 195 4.73 -1.22 -3.80
CA ARG A 195 4.77 -2.53 -4.46
C ARG A 195 4.26 -2.51 -5.90
N ARG A 196 3.61 -1.41 -6.33
CA ARG A 196 3.01 -1.24 -7.66
C ARG A 196 3.79 -0.30 -8.58
N HIS A 197 4.85 0.33 -8.08
CA HIS A 197 5.84 1.08 -8.86
C HIS A 197 7.19 0.39 -8.74
#